data_AF-A0A2V1NQZ5-F1
#
_entry.id   AF-A0A2V1NQZ5-F1
#
_cell.length_a   1.000
_cell.length_b   1.000
_cell.length_c   1.000
_cell.angle_alpha   90.00
_cell.angle_beta   90.00
_cell.angle_gamma   90.00
#
_symmetry.space_group_name_H-M   'P 1'
#
loop_
_entity.id
_entity.type
_entity.pdbx_description
1 polymer ?
#
loop_
_entity_poly.entity_id
_entity_poly.type
_entity_poly.pdbx_seq_one_letter_code
_entity_poly.pdbx_strand_id
1 'polypeptide(L)'
;MGRRESRIDPTLGVLERFAHDLRGLRRQAGSPSYQHLAAHTHFAASTLAACASGKRLPSAAVLAAYVGACGGDVGEWEARRVRTRVELETGTHAEAVVVAGSGPVGEPAEPSAQVVPFPGGVRGAWRFAVLGLILFGCCASQAHATHGPSATPSATTVRAAAPADDARWLNPRAAIPSRFRPAIVRAGTMCPVPQITPALIAAILAAESGFDPDLADPAAQEYGIARWTPRVLRYYLPPDRQDRVPVPPLDPEESILALGRMLCTLAPQLEGVAGDPALNLAAAYRTATFVVQKANGVPSRLLPYIRRVRGHLLDYAPVPGTCLPYEVEQSSYPAPCGGAGARS
;
A
#
# COMPACT_ATOMS: atom_id res chain seq x y z
N MET A 1 28.56 -0.61 27.75
CA MET A 1 28.14 0.79 27.46
C MET A 1 28.32 1.06 25.97
N GLY A 2 27.31 1.63 25.31
CA GLY A 2 27.37 1.93 23.87
C GLY A 2 28.24 3.15 23.55
N ARG A 3 28.80 3.18 22.33
CA ARG A 3 29.58 4.32 21.80
C ARG A 3 28.79 5.62 21.97
N ARG A 4 29.39 6.63 22.60
CA ARG A 4 28.77 7.96 22.75
C ARG A 4 28.49 8.56 21.36
N GLU A 5 27.34 9.20 21.25
CA GLU A 5 26.91 9.84 20.03
C GLU A 5 27.73 11.12 19.78
N SER A 6 28.27 11.30 18.56
CA SER A 6 29.04 12.48 18.17
C SER A 6 28.19 13.74 18.18
N ARG A 7 28.74 14.90 18.60
CA ARG A 7 28.05 16.19 18.51
C ARG A 7 27.71 16.56 17.05
N ILE A 8 26.55 17.14 16.84
CA ILE A 8 26.10 17.73 15.57
C ILE A 8 25.99 19.24 15.80
N ASP A 9 26.60 20.03 14.91
CA ASP A 9 26.42 21.47 14.86
C ASP A 9 25.30 21.82 13.87
N PRO A 10 24.16 22.38 14.33
CA PRO A 10 23.04 22.70 13.46
C PRO A 10 23.34 23.86 12.49
N THR A 11 24.41 24.62 12.66
CA THR A 11 24.70 25.76 11.77
C THR A 11 25.34 25.33 10.45
N LEU A 12 25.92 24.13 10.38
CA LEU A 12 26.72 23.66 9.24
C LEU A 12 25.90 23.29 8.00
N GLY A 13 24.63 22.90 8.13
CA GLY A 13 23.84 22.46 6.99
C GLY A 13 22.42 22.02 7.32
N VAL A 14 21.60 21.84 6.28
CA VAL A 14 20.17 21.51 6.43
C VAL A 14 19.98 20.13 7.07
N LEU A 15 20.84 19.16 6.72
CA LEU A 15 20.78 17.81 7.28
C LEU A 15 21.20 17.77 8.75
N GLU A 16 22.20 18.58 9.12
CA GLU A 16 22.68 18.73 10.49
C GLU A 16 21.61 19.36 11.37
N ARG A 17 20.90 20.40 10.89
CA ARG A 17 19.73 20.96 11.59
C ARG A 17 18.66 19.91 11.82
N PHE A 18 18.28 19.21 10.76
CA PHE A 18 17.22 18.20 10.83
C PHE A 18 17.55 17.11 11.85
N ALA A 19 18.80 16.61 11.86
CA ALA A 19 19.24 15.60 12.81
C ALA A 19 19.40 16.14 14.24
N HIS A 20 19.86 17.40 14.39
CA HIS A 20 19.92 18.06 15.69
C HIS A 20 18.53 18.13 16.34
N ASP A 21 17.52 18.54 15.57
CA ASP A 21 16.14 18.61 16.05
C ASP A 21 15.59 17.22 16.39
N LEU A 22 15.89 16.21 15.56
CA LEU A 22 15.42 14.84 15.79
C LEU A 22 16.03 14.22 17.06
N ARG A 23 17.28 14.58 17.38
CA ARG A 23 17.88 14.27 18.69
C ARG A 23 17.27 15.08 19.82
N GLY A 24 16.82 16.31 19.54
CA GLY A 24 16.03 17.13 20.45
C GLY A 24 14.74 16.45 20.87
N LEU A 25 13.97 15.92 19.91
CA LEU A 25 12.76 15.13 20.18
C LEU A 25 13.06 13.94 21.10
N ARG A 26 14.14 13.19 20.82
CA ARG A 26 14.52 12.05 21.68
C ARG A 26 14.91 12.49 23.09
N ARG A 27 15.55 13.65 23.26
CA ARG A 27 15.86 14.20 24.59
C ARG A 27 14.58 14.54 25.36
N GLN A 28 13.60 15.14 24.70
CA GLN A 28 12.29 15.45 25.29
C GLN A 28 11.55 14.18 25.73
N ALA A 29 11.73 13.07 25.00
CA ALA A 29 11.20 11.75 25.35
C ALA A 29 11.97 11.02 26.46
N GLY A 30 12.88 11.69 27.19
CA GLY A 30 13.67 11.08 28.27
C GLY A 30 14.96 10.38 27.79
N SER A 31 15.40 10.65 26.57
CA SER A 31 16.63 10.09 25.97
C SER A 31 16.68 8.54 25.91
N PRO A 32 15.63 7.86 25.40
CA PRO A 32 15.67 6.41 25.22
C PRO A 32 16.85 5.97 24.34
N SER A 33 17.46 4.84 24.70
CA SER A 33 18.56 4.28 23.92
C SER A 33 18.06 3.80 22.55
N TYR A 34 18.94 3.74 21.55
CA TYR A 34 18.56 3.20 20.24
C TYR A 34 18.15 1.73 20.30
N GLN A 35 18.65 0.97 21.29
CA GLN A 35 18.20 -0.40 21.56
C GLN A 35 16.77 -0.44 22.12
N HIS A 36 16.43 0.51 22.99
CA HIS A 36 15.08 0.65 23.50
C HIS A 36 14.10 1.01 22.37
N LEU A 37 14.45 1.97 21.52
CA LEU A 37 13.63 2.31 20.35
C LEU A 37 13.49 1.12 19.38
N ALA A 38 14.57 0.36 19.16
CA ALA A 38 14.53 -0.84 18.32
C ALA A 38 13.63 -1.96 18.90
N ALA A 39 13.53 -2.08 20.22
CA ALA A 39 12.63 -3.05 20.85
C ALA A 39 11.13 -2.75 20.62
N HIS A 40 10.80 -1.49 20.33
CA HIS A 40 9.41 -1.02 20.15
C HIS A 40 9.13 -0.60 18.70
N THR A 41 10.06 -0.89 17.77
CA THR A 41 9.91 -0.57 16.35
C THR A 41 10.41 -1.73 15.49
N HIS A 42 10.04 -1.77 14.22
CA HIS A 42 10.52 -2.80 13.29
C HIS A 42 11.90 -2.47 12.68
N PHE A 43 12.70 -1.60 13.32
CA PHE A 43 13.99 -1.15 12.81
C PHE A 43 15.14 -1.44 13.77
N ALA A 44 16.27 -1.92 13.24
CA ALA A 44 17.48 -2.14 14.02
C ALA A 44 18.00 -0.83 14.64
N ALA A 45 18.62 -0.94 15.83
CA ALA A 45 19.20 0.19 16.56
C ALA A 45 20.22 1.00 15.72
N SER A 46 20.97 0.33 14.85
CA SER A 46 21.91 0.95 13.91
C SER A 46 21.21 1.84 12.86
N THR A 47 20.04 1.42 12.37
CA THR A 47 19.21 2.19 11.43
C THR A 47 18.65 3.44 12.10
N LEU A 48 18.19 3.33 13.34
CA LEU A 48 17.68 4.45 14.12
C LEU A 48 18.80 5.43 14.51
N ALA A 49 19.99 4.94 14.82
CA ALA A 49 21.16 5.78 15.04
C ALA A 49 21.59 6.51 13.76
N ALA A 50 21.54 5.83 12.61
CA ALA A 50 21.84 6.44 11.31
C ALA A 50 20.82 7.53 10.93
N CYS A 51 19.54 7.32 11.24
CA CYS A 51 18.45 8.29 11.07
C CYS A 51 18.78 9.64 11.74
N ALA A 52 19.30 9.58 12.96
CA ALA A 52 19.67 10.75 13.76
C ALA A 52 21.14 11.20 13.57
N SER A 53 21.83 10.76 12.50
CA SER A 53 23.27 11.03 12.34
C SER A 53 23.61 12.37 11.68
N GLY A 54 22.68 12.98 10.95
CA GLY A 54 22.92 14.20 10.16
C GLY A 54 23.62 13.96 8.82
N LYS A 55 23.96 12.71 8.47
CA LYS A 55 24.68 12.41 7.23
C LYS A 55 23.77 12.30 6.00
N ARG A 56 22.52 11.89 6.20
CA ARG A 56 21.52 11.65 5.14
C ARG A 56 20.13 11.90 5.70
N LEU A 57 19.23 12.35 4.83
CA LEU A 57 17.82 12.46 5.19
C LEU A 57 17.23 11.04 5.36
N PRO A 58 16.56 10.74 6.48
CA PRO A 58 15.96 9.43 6.69
C PRO A 58 14.83 9.16 5.70
N SER A 59 14.51 7.89 5.46
CA SER A 59 13.28 7.55 4.74
C SER A 59 12.05 7.75 5.63
N ALA A 60 10.90 8.07 5.04
CA ALA A 60 9.64 8.30 5.75
C ALA A 60 9.33 7.21 6.80
N ALA A 61 9.47 5.93 6.45
CA ALA A 61 9.20 4.83 7.38
C ALA A 61 10.13 4.81 8.62
N VAL A 62 11.42 5.08 8.44
CA VAL A 62 12.39 5.10 9.55
C VAL A 62 12.17 6.34 10.41
N LEU A 63 11.86 7.48 9.79
CA LEU A 63 11.52 8.70 10.52
C LEU A 63 10.25 8.52 11.34
N ALA A 64 9.19 7.96 10.75
CA ALA A 64 7.94 7.69 11.42
C ALA A 64 8.12 6.77 12.64
N ALA A 65 8.90 5.69 12.50
CA ALA A 65 9.19 4.79 13.62
C ALA A 65 9.99 5.48 14.73
N TYR A 66 11.02 6.26 14.39
CA TYR A 66 11.80 7.02 15.36
C TYR A 66 10.94 8.03 16.11
N VAL A 67 10.21 8.86 15.36
CA VAL A 67 9.39 9.94 15.91
C VAL A 67 8.25 9.38 16.74
N GLY A 68 7.56 8.34 16.25
CA GLY A 68 6.50 7.66 16.98
C GLY A 68 6.99 7.04 18.29
N ALA A 69 8.15 6.36 18.27
CA ALA A 69 8.73 5.78 19.48
C ALA A 69 9.27 6.84 20.47
N CYS A 70 9.48 8.09 20.02
CA CYS A 70 9.78 9.23 20.87
C CYS A 70 8.54 10.08 21.21
N GLY A 71 7.33 9.64 20.85
CA GLY A 71 6.09 10.36 21.15
C GLY A 71 5.89 11.68 20.38
N GLY A 72 6.64 11.90 19.30
CA GLY A 72 6.52 13.09 18.45
C GLY A 72 5.42 12.98 17.39
N ASP A 73 5.08 14.09 16.76
CA ASP A 73 4.10 14.12 15.66
C ASP A 73 4.74 13.70 14.33
N VAL A 74 4.53 12.44 13.93
CA VAL A 74 5.07 11.89 12.68
C VAL A 74 4.64 12.69 11.44
N GLY A 75 3.44 13.28 11.42
CA GLY A 75 2.96 14.07 10.30
C GLY A 75 3.72 15.39 10.16
N GLU A 76 3.92 16.08 11.27
CA GLU A 76 4.75 17.29 11.32
C GLU A 76 6.19 16.98 10.89
N TRP A 77 6.74 15.88 11.39
CA TRP A 77 8.10 15.46 11.07
C TRP A 77 8.25 15.01 9.60
N GLU A 78 7.24 14.37 9.01
CA GLU A 78 7.23 14.04 7.60
C GLU A 78 7.12 15.30 6.73
N ALA A 79 6.28 16.27 7.09
CA ALA A 79 6.23 17.56 6.41
C ALA A 79 7.57 18.30 6.49
N ARG A 80 8.22 18.26 7.67
CA ARG A 80 9.57 18.80 7.85
C ARG A 80 10.59 18.08 6.96
N ARG A 81 10.52 16.75 6.86
CA ARG A 81 11.37 15.94 5.98
C ARG A 81 11.20 16.30 4.52
N VAL A 82 9.97 16.48 4.06
CA VAL A 82 9.68 16.91 2.67
C VAL A 82 10.24 18.30 2.40
N ARG A 83 10.08 19.25 3.32
CA ARG A 83 10.67 20.60 3.21
C ARG A 83 12.19 20.55 3.12
N THR A 84 12.84 19.79 4.00
CA THR A 84 14.29 19.59 3.96
C THR A 84 14.75 18.96 2.64
N ARG A 85 13.99 18.01 2.08
CA ARG A 85 14.30 17.45 0.75
C ARG A 85 14.28 18.54 -0.32
N VAL A 86 13.23 19.36 -0.35
CA VAL A 86 13.13 20.48 -1.29
C VAL A 86 14.31 21.44 -1.12
N GLU A 87 14.65 21.82 0.11
CA GLU A 87 15.80 22.70 0.38
C GLU A 87 17.13 22.14 -0.16
N LEU A 88 17.35 20.83 -0.02
CA LEU A 88 18.54 20.15 -0.55
C LEU A 88 18.56 20.14 -2.08
N GLU A 89 17.42 19.89 -2.72
CA GLU A 89 17.28 19.91 -4.17
C GLU A 89 17.49 21.34 -4.71
N THR A 90 16.87 22.35 -4.09
CA THR A 90 17.05 23.75 -4.47
C THR A 90 18.45 24.28 -4.20
N GLY A 91 19.12 23.83 -3.13
CA GLY A 91 20.51 24.20 -2.84
C GLY A 91 21.48 23.62 -3.88
N THR A 92 21.25 22.38 -4.30
CA THR A 92 22.02 21.73 -5.38
C THR A 92 21.82 22.44 -6.72
N HIS A 93 20.59 22.86 -7.03
CA HIS A 93 20.30 23.61 -8.26
C HIS A 93 20.82 25.05 -8.21
N ALA A 94 20.75 25.74 -7.07
CA ALA A 94 21.31 27.07 -6.91
C ALA A 94 22.84 27.06 -7.04
N GLU A 95 23.51 26.07 -6.46
CA GLU A 95 24.97 25.89 -6.61
C GLU A 95 25.34 25.56 -8.07
N ALA A 96 24.55 24.72 -8.76
CA ALA A 96 24.75 24.43 -10.19
C ALA A 96 24.53 25.66 -11.10
N VAL A 97 23.56 26.54 -10.76
CA VAL A 97 23.30 27.78 -11.52
C VAL A 97 24.38 28.82 -11.28
N VAL A 98 24.91 28.93 -10.05
CA VAL A 98 26.03 29.84 -9.75
C VAL A 98 27.30 29.41 -10.47
N VAL A 99 27.55 28.10 -10.64
CA VAL A 99 28.67 27.59 -11.43
C VAL A 99 28.49 27.85 -12.94
N ALA A 100 27.26 27.96 -13.43
CA ALA A 100 26.96 28.26 -14.84
C ALA A 100 26.90 29.78 -15.16
N GLY A 101 26.86 30.65 -14.14
CA GLY A 101 26.56 32.08 -14.25
C GLY A 101 27.74 33.03 -14.38
N SER A 102 28.82 32.67 -15.10
CA SER A 102 29.90 33.61 -15.47
C SER A 102 29.97 33.81 -16.98
N GLY A 103 28.94 34.45 -17.53
CA GLY A 103 28.92 35.04 -18.88
C GLY A 103 28.11 36.34 -18.84
N PRO A 104 28.50 37.41 -19.56
CA PRO A 104 27.90 38.71 -19.39
C PRO A 104 26.44 38.74 -19.86
N VAL A 105 25.61 39.40 -19.05
CA VAL A 105 24.15 39.56 -19.19
C VAL A 105 23.83 40.41 -20.42
N GLY A 106 23.05 39.85 -21.36
CA GLY A 106 22.35 40.57 -22.42
C GLY A 106 20.84 40.66 -22.12
N GLU A 107 20.27 41.81 -22.44
CA GLU A 107 18.93 42.35 -22.16
C GLU A 107 17.73 41.41 -22.44
N PRO A 108 16.59 41.54 -21.72
CA PRO A 108 15.44 40.66 -21.88
C PRO A 108 14.54 41.08 -23.06
N ALA A 109 14.35 40.16 -24.02
CA ALA A 109 13.35 40.28 -25.08
C ALA A 109 12.06 39.52 -24.72
N GLU A 110 10.91 40.16 -24.99
CA GLU A 110 9.55 39.67 -24.73
C GLU A 110 9.21 38.33 -25.41
N PRO A 111 8.31 37.49 -24.84
CA PRO A 111 8.01 36.18 -25.38
C PRO A 111 6.92 36.21 -26.46
N SER A 112 7.28 35.96 -27.72
CA SER A 112 6.32 35.58 -28.76
C SER A 112 6.04 34.07 -28.68
N ALA A 113 4.77 33.72 -28.46
CA ALA A 113 4.28 32.36 -28.50
C ALA A 113 4.46 31.74 -29.90
N GLN A 114 5.25 30.67 -30.00
CA GLN A 114 5.18 29.74 -31.11
C GLN A 114 5.15 28.31 -30.57
N VAL A 115 4.01 27.66 -30.82
CA VAL A 115 3.78 26.23 -30.59
C VAL A 115 4.55 25.46 -31.66
N VAL A 116 5.49 24.62 -31.24
CA VAL A 116 6.14 23.62 -32.10
C VAL A 116 5.56 22.22 -31.81
N PRO A 117 5.20 21.43 -32.84
CA PRO A 117 4.63 20.10 -32.67
C PRO A 117 5.71 19.05 -32.38
N PHE A 118 5.34 18.06 -31.56
CA PHE A 118 6.15 16.89 -31.20
C PHE A 118 6.53 16.04 -32.44
N PRO A 119 7.82 15.73 -32.66
CA PRO A 119 8.20 14.69 -33.62
C PRO A 119 8.20 13.31 -32.94
N GLY A 120 7.37 12.42 -33.48
CA GLY A 120 7.47 10.99 -33.23
C GLY A 120 8.57 10.35 -34.09
N GLY A 121 9.26 9.37 -33.51
CA GLY A 121 10.19 8.45 -34.16
C GLY A 121 10.69 7.49 -33.07
N VAL A 122 10.83 6.19 -33.25
CA VAL A 122 11.27 5.48 -34.46
C VAL A 122 10.92 3.98 -34.34
N ARG A 123 10.42 3.39 -35.43
CA ARG A 123 10.38 1.93 -35.65
C ARG A 123 11.67 1.55 -36.37
N GLY A 124 12.53 0.78 -35.71
CA GLY A 124 13.75 0.22 -36.29
C GLY A 124 13.49 -1.13 -36.95
N ALA A 125 13.64 -1.18 -38.26
CA ALA A 125 13.63 -2.38 -39.08
C ALA A 125 14.97 -3.14 -38.93
N TRP A 126 14.90 -4.47 -38.83
CA TRP A 126 16.04 -5.35 -39.11
C TRP A 126 15.64 -6.31 -40.24
N ARG A 127 16.32 -6.16 -41.39
CA ARG A 127 16.36 -7.15 -42.47
C ARG A 127 17.79 -7.19 -43.00
N PHE A 128 18.44 -8.33 -42.84
CA PHE A 128 19.36 -8.89 -43.83
C PHE A 128 19.14 -10.41 -43.90
N ALA A 129 19.21 -10.91 -45.12
CA ALA A 129 18.89 -12.28 -45.53
C ALA A 129 20.18 -13.04 -45.91
N VAL A 130 20.23 -14.34 -45.65
CA VAL A 130 21.03 -15.38 -46.36
C VAL A 130 20.33 -16.73 -46.08
N LEU A 131 19.62 -17.38 -47.02
CA LEU A 131 20.02 -18.31 -48.10
C LEU A 131 20.32 -19.77 -47.64
N GLY A 132 19.51 -20.74 -48.12
CA GLY A 132 20.00 -22.06 -48.58
C GLY A 132 19.55 -23.37 -47.90
N LEU A 133 18.65 -24.11 -48.59
CA LEU A 133 18.56 -25.58 -48.81
C LEU A 133 18.55 -26.58 -47.60
N ILE A 134 17.57 -27.51 -47.46
CA ILE A 134 17.51 -28.91 -47.99
C ILE A 134 16.09 -29.47 -47.64
N LEU A 135 15.21 -29.80 -48.60
CA LEU A 135 14.88 -31.11 -49.22
C LEU A 135 14.18 -32.19 -48.34
N PHE A 136 13.03 -32.68 -48.88
CA PHE A 136 12.33 -33.96 -48.66
C PHE A 136 11.63 -34.19 -47.30
N GLY A 137 10.41 -34.71 -47.20
CA GLY A 137 9.62 -35.46 -48.17
C GLY A 137 8.12 -35.51 -47.83
N CYS A 138 7.37 -35.63 -48.92
CA CYS A 138 5.95 -35.80 -49.03
C CYS A 138 5.53 -37.18 -48.50
N CYS A 139 4.39 -37.27 -47.80
CA CYS A 139 3.51 -38.43 -47.85
C CYS A 139 2.11 -38.01 -47.42
N ALA A 140 1.28 -37.68 -48.42
CA ALA A 140 -0.16 -37.67 -48.29
C ALA A 140 -0.65 -39.13 -48.24
N SER A 141 -1.59 -39.41 -47.36
CA SER A 141 -2.54 -40.50 -47.56
C SER A 141 -3.87 -40.08 -46.98
N GLN A 142 -4.82 -39.92 -47.89
CA GLN A 142 -6.23 -39.72 -47.61
C GLN A 142 -6.80 -41.00 -47.01
N ALA A 143 -7.66 -40.89 -46.01
CA ALA A 143 -8.55 -41.96 -45.62
C ALA A 143 -9.94 -41.37 -45.31
N HIS A 144 -10.84 -41.67 -46.23
CA HIS A 144 -12.29 -41.70 -46.21
C HIS A 144 -13.05 -41.16 -45.00
N ALA A 145 -13.93 -40.21 -45.31
CA ALA A 145 -15.07 -39.81 -44.52
C ALA A 145 -16.00 -41.01 -44.20
N THR A 146 -16.29 -41.20 -42.92
CA THR A 146 -17.50 -41.86 -42.45
C THR A 146 -18.37 -40.82 -41.74
N HIS A 147 -19.52 -40.52 -42.34
CA HIS A 147 -20.57 -39.69 -41.77
C HIS A 147 -21.10 -40.35 -40.48
N GLY A 148 -20.87 -39.70 -39.34
CA GLY A 148 -21.60 -39.96 -38.09
C GLY A 148 -22.58 -38.81 -37.85
N PRO A 149 -23.81 -39.08 -37.38
CA PRO A 149 -24.85 -38.07 -37.28
C PRO A 149 -24.49 -36.98 -36.26
N SER A 150 -24.82 -35.76 -36.65
CA SER A 150 -24.68 -34.52 -35.89
C SER A 150 -25.31 -34.63 -34.50
N ALA A 151 -24.48 -34.69 -33.47
CA ALA A 151 -24.86 -34.27 -32.13
C ALA A 151 -24.47 -32.80 -32.01
N THR A 152 -25.46 -31.92 -32.12
CA THR A 152 -25.37 -30.51 -31.75
C THR A 152 -24.81 -30.46 -30.32
N PRO A 153 -23.63 -29.86 -30.06
CA PRO A 153 -23.28 -29.57 -28.69
C PRO A 153 -24.21 -28.43 -28.27
N SER A 154 -25.26 -28.79 -27.53
CA SER A 154 -25.93 -27.83 -26.67
C SER A 154 -24.84 -27.11 -25.91
N ALA A 155 -24.71 -25.80 -26.14
CA ALA A 155 -23.88 -24.94 -25.33
C ALA A 155 -24.47 -24.97 -23.91
N THR A 156 -24.08 -25.99 -23.13
CA THR A 156 -24.18 -25.95 -21.69
C THR A 156 -23.25 -24.83 -21.29
N THR A 157 -23.81 -23.65 -21.05
CA THR A 157 -23.14 -22.63 -20.27
C THR A 157 -22.79 -23.29 -18.94
N VAL A 158 -21.56 -23.76 -18.80
CA VAL A 158 -21.01 -24.14 -17.50
C VAL A 158 -20.99 -22.85 -16.72
N ARG A 159 -22.05 -22.61 -15.94
CA ARG A 159 -22.04 -21.60 -14.91
C ARG A 159 -20.96 -22.06 -13.95
N ALA A 160 -19.79 -21.42 -14.02
CA ALA A 160 -18.71 -21.66 -13.08
C ALA A 160 -19.32 -21.60 -11.68
N ALA A 161 -19.34 -22.75 -11.00
CA ALA A 161 -19.77 -22.81 -9.62
C ALA A 161 -18.79 -21.91 -8.85
N ALA A 162 -19.29 -20.79 -8.32
CA ALA A 162 -18.55 -20.04 -7.32
C ALA A 162 -18.18 -21.05 -6.20
N PRO A 163 -16.98 -20.97 -5.61
CA PRO A 163 -16.61 -21.88 -4.54
C PRO A 163 -17.66 -21.73 -3.44
N ALA A 164 -18.42 -22.80 -3.19
CA ALA A 164 -19.71 -22.76 -2.49
C ALA A 164 -19.68 -22.29 -1.03
N ASP A 165 -18.50 -21.91 -0.51
CA ASP A 165 -18.28 -21.48 0.87
C ASP A 165 -17.91 -19.98 0.99
N ASP A 166 -17.84 -19.20 -0.11
CA ASP A 166 -17.57 -17.75 0.00
C ASP A 166 -18.83 -16.92 0.32
N ALA A 167 -20.01 -17.42 -0.04
CA ALA A 167 -21.31 -16.77 0.18
C ALA A 167 -21.64 -16.57 1.68
N ARG A 168 -21.02 -17.36 2.56
CA ARG A 168 -21.11 -17.17 4.02
C ARG A 168 -20.36 -15.91 4.49
N TRP A 169 -19.38 -15.46 3.70
CA TRP A 169 -18.47 -14.39 4.09
C TRP A 169 -18.73 -13.10 3.32
N LEU A 170 -19.26 -13.21 2.10
CA LEU A 170 -19.44 -12.12 1.16
C LEU A 170 -20.82 -12.20 0.53
N ASN A 171 -21.44 -11.04 0.31
CA ASN A 171 -22.67 -10.95 -0.47
C ASN A 171 -22.45 -11.55 -1.88
N PRO A 172 -23.20 -12.59 -2.29
CA PRO A 172 -23.05 -13.19 -3.61
C PRO A 172 -23.50 -12.24 -4.73
N ARG A 173 -24.30 -11.22 -4.43
CA ARG A 173 -24.77 -10.20 -5.38
C ARG A 173 -23.85 -8.97 -5.44
N ALA A 174 -22.89 -8.84 -4.53
CA ALA A 174 -21.95 -7.73 -4.56
C ALA A 174 -21.01 -7.83 -5.76
N ALA A 175 -20.69 -6.65 -6.32
CA ALA A 175 -19.75 -6.47 -7.42
C ALA A 175 -18.28 -6.66 -7.00
N ILE A 176 -17.96 -7.82 -6.44
CA ILE A 176 -16.59 -8.26 -6.12
C ILE A 176 -16.13 -9.21 -7.24
N PRO A 177 -15.02 -8.91 -7.96
CA PRO A 177 -14.54 -9.78 -9.03
C PRO A 177 -14.26 -11.20 -8.55
N SER A 178 -14.81 -12.19 -9.26
CA SER A 178 -14.80 -13.59 -8.83
C SER A 178 -13.39 -14.14 -8.59
N ARG A 179 -12.42 -13.72 -9.40
CA ARG A 179 -11.00 -14.10 -9.26
C ARG A 179 -10.36 -13.71 -7.93
N PHE A 180 -10.85 -12.67 -7.26
CA PHE A 180 -10.27 -12.16 -6.00
C PHE A 180 -10.99 -12.67 -4.76
N ARG A 181 -12.22 -13.19 -4.90
CA ARG A 181 -13.04 -13.69 -3.78
C ARG A 181 -12.30 -14.70 -2.88
N PRO A 182 -11.59 -15.72 -3.41
CA PRO A 182 -10.84 -16.66 -2.57
C PRO A 182 -9.73 -16.00 -1.73
N ALA A 183 -8.98 -15.07 -2.34
CA ALA A 183 -7.91 -14.33 -1.66
C ALA A 183 -8.47 -13.41 -0.58
N ILE A 184 -9.60 -12.73 -0.86
CA ILE A 184 -10.31 -11.86 0.08
C ILE A 184 -10.80 -12.65 1.29
N VAL A 185 -11.42 -13.83 1.07
CA VAL A 185 -11.86 -14.70 2.16
C VAL A 185 -10.66 -15.13 3.01
N ARG A 186 -9.58 -15.63 2.39
CA ARG A 186 -8.36 -16.01 3.11
C ARG A 186 -7.76 -14.85 3.91
N ALA A 187 -7.68 -13.65 3.33
CA ALA A 187 -7.17 -12.46 4.00
C ALA A 187 -8.05 -12.02 5.18
N GLY A 188 -9.38 -12.17 5.06
CA GLY A 188 -10.33 -11.80 6.09
C GLY A 188 -10.51 -12.84 7.20
N THR A 189 -10.02 -14.07 7.04
CA THR A 189 -10.18 -15.15 8.02
C THR A 189 -8.85 -15.71 8.54
N MET A 190 -7.71 -15.06 8.25
CA MET A 190 -6.39 -15.60 8.60
C MET A 190 -5.97 -15.44 10.06
N CYS A 191 -6.65 -14.59 10.83
CA CYS A 191 -6.38 -14.40 12.26
C CYS A 191 -7.69 -14.32 13.05
N PRO A 192 -7.69 -14.69 14.34
CA PRO A 192 -8.88 -14.69 15.19
C PRO A 192 -9.20 -13.28 15.72
N VAL A 193 -9.15 -12.27 14.84
CA VAL A 193 -9.49 -10.88 15.17
C VAL A 193 -10.89 -10.61 14.62
N PRO A 194 -11.90 -10.44 15.48
CA PRO A 194 -13.29 -10.39 15.03
C PRO A 194 -13.56 -9.26 14.04
N GLN A 195 -12.98 -8.08 14.27
CA GLN A 195 -13.14 -6.90 13.41
C GLN A 195 -12.49 -6.99 12.02
N ILE A 196 -11.69 -8.03 11.76
CA ILE A 196 -11.14 -8.29 10.42
C ILE A 196 -12.05 -9.31 9.76
N THR A 197 -12.69 -8.90 8.66
CA THR A 197 -13.65 -9.74 7.93
C THR A 197 -13.37 -9.72 6.43
N PRO A 198 -13.77 -10.74 5.67
CA PRO A 198 -13.68 -10.72 4.20
C PRO A 198 -14.38 -9.50 3.59
N ALA A 199 -15.52 -9.07 4.15
CA ALA A 199 -16.20 -7.86 3.72
C ALA A 199 -15.37 -6.59 3.97
N LEU A 200 -14.66 -6.47 5.10
CA LEU A 200 -13.75 -5.35 5.36
C LEU A 200 -12.57 -5.33 4.39
N ILE A 201 -11.96 -6.50 4.12
CA ILE A 201 -10.91 -6.62 3.12
C ILE A 201 -11.41 -6.14 1.74
N ALA A 202 -12.55 -6.65 1.29
CA ALA A 202 -13.16 -6.22 0.04
C ALA A 202 -13.47 -4.72 0.01
N ALA A 203 -13.97 -4.16 1.12
CA ALA A 203 -14.35 -2.76 1.23
C ALA A 203 -13.14 -1.82 1.14
N ILE A 204 -12.02 -2.19 1.75
CA ILE A 204 -10.75 -1.45 1.63
C ILE A 204 -10.29 -1.51 0.17
N LEU A 205 -10.21 -2.70 -0.45
CA LEU A 205 -9.76 -2.84 -1.84
C LEU A 205 -10.62 -2.03 -2.83
N ALA A 206 -11.94 -2.02 -2.65
CA ALA A 206 -12.84 -1.19 -3.45
C ALA A 206 -12.58 0.31 -3.26
N ALA A 207 -12.37 0.76 -2.01
CA ALA A 207 -12.10 2.17 -1.71
C ALA A 207 -10.70 2.64 -2.17
N GLU A 208 -9.73 1.73 -2.24
CA GLU A 208 -8.38 1.99 -2.73
C GLU A 208 -8.34 2.05 -4.26
N SER A 209 -8.80 1.00 -4.95
CA SER A 209 -8.56 0.81 -6.38
C SER A 209 -9.81 0.45 -7.20
N GLY A 210 -10.96 0.21 -6.57
CA GLY A 210 -12.10 -0.38 -7.27
C GLY A 210 -11.81 -1.81 -7.78
N PHE A 211 -10.89 -2.52 -7.12
CA PHE A 211 -10.34 -3.82 -7.56
C PHE A 211 -9.48 -3.80 -8.83
N ASP A 212 -8.94 -2.65 -9.22
CA ASP A 212 -8.01 -2.54 -10.34
C ASP A 212 -6.59 -3.01 -9.95
N PRO A 213 -6.11 -4.17 -10.45
CA PRO A 213 -4.78 -4.67 -10.14
C PRO A 213 -3.65 -3.90 -10.83
N ASP A 214 -3.98 -3.09 -11.83
CA ASP A 214 -3.02 -2.36 -12.66
C ASP A 214 -2.95 -0.87 -12.31
N LEU A 215 -3.77 -0.41 -11.34
CA LEU A 215 -3.76 0.98 -10.88
C LEU A 215 -2.37 1.40 -10.41
N ALA A 216 -1.87 2.50 -10.93
CA ALA A 216 -0.54 3.02 -10.59
C ALA A 216 -0.58 4.52 -10.36
N ASP A 217 0.02 4.95 -9.26
CA ASP A 217 0.30 6.35 -8.93
C ASP A 217 1.80 6.49 -8.64
N PRO A 218 2.64 6.71 -9.67
CA PRO A 218 4.09 6.83 -9.50
C PRO A 218 4.51 8.01 -8.62
N ALA A 219 3.72 9.08 -8.58
CA ALA A 219 4.00 10.25 -7.76
C ALA A 219 3.84 9.93 -6.26
N ALA A 220 2.80 9.16 -5.90
CA ALA A 220 2.60 8.65 -4.54
C ALA A 220 3.41 7.37 -4.23
N GLN A 221 4.02 6.77 -5.24
CA GLN A 221 4.65 5.44 -5.18
C GLN A 221 3.66 4.33 -4.77
N GLU A 222 2.39 4.43 -5.16
CA GLU A 222 1.34 3.48 -4.81
C GLU A 222 0.91 2.67 -6.03
N TYR A 223 0.75 1.35 -5.87
CA TYR A 223 0.48 0.43 -6.98
C TYR A 223 -0.50 -0.69 -6.62
N GLY A 224 -1.20 -1.14 -7.65
CA GLY A 224 -2.03 -2.32 -7.68
C GLY A 224 -3.30 -2.23 -6.84
N ILE A 225 -3.91 -3.40 -6.66
CA ILE A 225 -5.27 -3.56 -6.14
C ILE A 225 -5.49 -2.98 -4.73
N ALA A 226 -4.42 -2.84 -3.95
CA ALA A 226 -4.45 -2.29 -2.60
C ALA A 226 -3.61 -1.01 -2.47
N ARG A 227 -3.18 -0.38 -3.57
CA ARG A 227 -2.39 0.87 -3.55
C ARG A 227 -1.16 0.80 -2.63
N TRP A 228 -0.46 -0.32 -2.68
CA TRP A 228 0.74 -0.53 -1.87
C TRP A 228 1.87 0.38 -2.32
N THR A 229 2.61 0.94 -1.35
CA THR A 229 4.01 1.26 -1.62
C THR A 229 4.84 -0.03 -1.60
N PRO A 230 5.72 -0.29 -2.59
CA PRO A 230 6.41 -1.58 -2.65
C PRO A 230 7.29 -1.86 -1.42
N ARG A 231 7.84 -0.81 -0.82
CA ARG A 231 8.63 -0.91 0.41
C ARG A 231 7.80 -1.36 1.61
N VAL A 232 6.53 -0.93 1.70
CA VAL A 232 5.61 -1.36 2.76
C VAL A 232 5.11 -2.78 2.50
N LEU A 233 4.70 -3.09 1.25
CA LEU A 233 4.24 -4.44 0.89
C LEU A 233 5.23 -5.51 1.29
N ARG A 234 6.54 -5.28 1.06
CA ARG A 234 7.62 -6.22 1.43
C ARG A 234 7.51 -6.75 2.87
N TYR A 235 7.09 -5.94 3.83
CA TYR A 235 6.98 -6.35 5.24
C TYR A 235 5.82 -7.32 5.51
N TYR A 236 4.84 -7.34 4.62
CA TYR A 236 3.63 -8.16 4.73
C TYR A 236 3.59 -9.30 3.71
N LEU A 237 4.68 -9.52 2.97
CA LEU A 237 4.91 -10.72 2.18
C LEU A 237 5.26 -11.91 3.08
N PRO A 238 5.14 -13.16 2.60
CA PRO A 238 5.70 -14.33 3.25
C PRO A 238 7.20 -14.16 3.58
N PRO A 239 7.71 -14.71 4.71
CA PRO A 239 9.08 -14.49 5.16
C PRO A 239 10.16 -14.76 4.11
N ASP A 240 9.97 -15.79 3.27
CA ASP A 240 10.86 -16.18 2.18
C ASP A 240 10.93 -15.17 1.03
N ARG A 241 10.05 -14.17 1.01
CA ARG A 241 9.96 -13.12 -0.02
C ARG A 241 10.20 -11.71 0.50
N GLN A 242 10.58 -11.55 1.77
CA GLN A 242 10.88 -10.24 2.35
C GLN A 242 12.33 -9.77 2.08
N ASP A 243 13.15 -10.62 1.46
CA ASP A 243 14.56 -10.40 1.14
C ASP A 243 14.77 -9.22 0.17
N ARG A 244 13.80 -8.94 -0.69
CA ARG A 244 13.85 -7.89 -1.71
C ARG A 244 12.58 -7.06 -1.75
N VAL A 245 12.67 -5.83 -2.23
CA VAL A 245 11.49 -4.99 -2.47
C VAL A 245 10.80 -5.47 -3.76
N PRO A 246 9.49 -5.79 -3.75
CA PRO A 246 8.77 -6.15 -4.97
C PRO A 246 8.77 -4.98 -5.96
N VAL A 247 8.74 -5.27 -7.25
CA VAL A 247 8.71 -4.26 -8.31
C VAL A 247 7.34 -4.32 -8.99
N PRO A 248 6.67 -3.20 -9.27
CA PRO A 248 5.43 -3.19 -10.04
C PRO A 248 5.60 -3.86 -11.42
N PRO A 249 4.57 -4.53 -11.97
CA PRO A 249 3.23 -4.71 -11.37
C PRO A 249 3.26 -5.65 -10.16
N LEU A 250 2.46 -5.32 -9.14
CA LEU A 250 2.38 -6.10 -7.91
C LEU A 250 1.38 -7.24 -8.09
N ASP A 251 1.73 -8.45 -7.65
CA ASP A 251 0.83 -9.60 -7.71
C ASP A 251 -0.46 -9.32 -6.91
N PRO A 252 -1.65 -9.41 -7.52
CA PRO A 252 -2.88 -8.98 -6.87
C PRO A 252 -3.31 -9.94 -5.76
N GLU A 253 -3.10 -11.25 -5.90
CA GLU A 253 -3.45 -12.22 -4.85
C GLU A 253 -2.58 -12.01 -3.62
N GLU A 254 -1.27 -11.89 -3.80
CA GLU A 254 -0.34 -11.62 -2.71
C GLU A 254 -0.58 -10.24 -2.09
N SER A 255 -0.96 -9.23 -2.88
CA SER A 255 -1.34 -7.91 -2.39
C SER A 255 -2.57 -7.96 -1.47
N ILE A 256 -3.56 -8.80 -1.77
CA ILE A 256 -4.75 -9.01 -0.94
C ILE A 256 -4.38 -9.74 0.35
N LEU A 257 -3.56 -10.80 0.27
CA LEU A 257 -3.12 -11.55 1.45
C LEU A 257 -2.25 -10.68 2.38
N ALA A 258 -1.38 -9.85 1.81
CA ALA A 258 -0.59 -8.89 2.56
C ALA A 258 -1.45 -7.86 3.31
N LEU A 259 -2.59 -7.46 2.73
CA LEU A 259 -3.55 -6.57 3.42
C LEU A 259 -4.12 -7.24 4.66
N GLY A 260 -4.54 -8.51 4.55
CA GLY A 260 -4.97 -9.29 5.71
C GLY A 260 -3.90 -9.37 6.81
N ARG A 261 -2.65 -9.71 6.43
CA ARG A 261 -1.52 -9.81 7.38
C ARG A 261 -1.22 -8.46 8.05
N MET A 262 -1.30 -7.37 7.30
CA MET A 262 -1.16 -6.01 7.84
C MET A 262 -2.25 -5.75 8.88
N LEU A 263 -3.53 -5.93 8.54
CA LEU A 263 -4.62 -5.67 9.50
C LEU A 263 -4.48 -6.52 10.77
N CYS A 264 -4.11 -7.80 10.66
CA CYS A 264 -3.87 -8.67 11.81
C CYS A 264 -2.74 -8.13 12.72
N THR A 265 -1.74 -7.45 12.16
CA THR A 265 -0.64 -6.81 12.90
C THR A 265 -1.08 -5.52 13.59
N LEU A 266 -2.01 -4.78 12.98
CA LEU A 266 -2.48 -3.49 13.48
C LEU A 266 -3.56 -3.62 14.55
N ALA A 267 -4.42 -4.64 14.47
CA ALA A 267 -5.61 -4.76 15.31
C ALA A 267 -5.34 -4.72 16.83
N PRO A 268 -4.35 -5.47 17.39
CA PRO A 268 -4.09 -5.42 18.83
C PRO A 268 -3.65 -4.03 19.33
N GLN A 269 -3.08 -3.20 18.45
CA GLN A 269 -2.64 -1.84 18.79
C GLN A 269 -3.82 -0.87 18.90
N LEU A 270 -5.00 -1.22 18.37
CA LEU A 270 -6.17 -0.35 18.36
C LEU A 270 -7.22 -0.75 19.39
N GLU A 271 -6.91 -1.70 20.27
CA GLU A 271 -7.78 -2.06 21.38
C GLU A 271 -8.04 -0.85 22.30
N GLY A 272 -9.30 -0.65 22.68
CA GLY A 272 -9.72 0.47 23.52
C GLY A 272 -9.81 1.83 22.81
N VAL A 273 -9.47 1.93 21.52
CA VAL A 273 -9.71 3.14 20.73
C VAL A 273 -11.21 3.26 20.44
N ALA A 274 -11.79 4.42 20.71
CA ALA A 274 -13.22 4.65 20.53
C ALA A 274 -13.67 4.55 19.05
N GLY A 275 -14.95 4.29 18.86
CA GLY A 275 -15.59 4.17 17.55
C GLY A 275 -15.55 2.75 16.99
N ASP A 276 -15.88 2.61 15.71
CA ASP A 276 -15.95 1.30 15.06
C ASP A 276 -14.54 0.71 14.86
N PRO A 277 -14.22 -0.46 15.46
CA PRO A 277 -12.91 -1.10 15.31
C PRO A 277 -12.53 -1.42 13.86
N ALA A 278 -13.50 -1.77 13.01
CA ALA A 278 -13.26 -2.07 11.59
C ALA A 278 -12.89 -0.81 10.81
N LEU A 279 -13.55 0.32 11.11
CA LEU A 279 -13.24 1.61 10.49
C LEU A 279 -11.93 2.20 11.03
N ASN A 280 -11.61 1.95 12.31
CA ASN A 280 -10.32 2.28 12.90
C ASN A 280 -9.18 1.53 12.20
N LEU A 281 -9.37 0.24 11.88
CA LEU A 281 -8.42 -0.53 11.07
C LEU A 281 -8.24 0.02 9.66
N ALA A 282 -9.35 0.34 8.97
CA ALA A 282 -9.29 0.95 7.65
C ALA A 282 -8.59 2.33 7.69
N ALA A 283 -8.79 3.11 8.74
CA ALA A 283 -8.11 4.39 8.93
C ALA A 283 -6.60 4.20 9.17
N ALA A 284 -6.23 3.21 9.99
CA ALA A 284 -4.84 2.85 10.26
C ALA A 284 -4.13 2.33 8.99
N TYR A 285 -4.85 1.65 8.09
CA TYR A 285 -4.34 1.21 6.80
C TYR A 285 -3.80 2.36 5.94
N ARG A 286 -4.57 3.45 5.78
CA ARG A 286 -4.15 4.64 5.02
C ARG A 286 -3.15 5.54 5.76
N THR A 287 -2.99 5.37 7.07
CA THR A 287 -2.15 6.24 7.89
C THR A 287 -1.20 5.44 8.77
N ALA A 288 -1.58 5.21 10.03
CA ALA A 288 -0.91 4.36 11.00
C ALA A 288 -1.77 4.25 12.27
N THR A 289 -1.49 3.25 13.10
CA THR A 289 -2.19 3.01 14.38
C THR A 289 -2.08 4.20 15.33
N PHE A 290 -0.91 4.81 15.48
CA PHE A 290 -0.71 5.95 16.37
C PHE A 290 -1.57 7.18 15.99
N VAL A 291 -1.89 7.37 14.71
CA VAL A 291 -2.74 8.48 14.25
C VAL A 291 -4.17 8.27 14.75
N VAL A 292 -4.65 7.03 14.65
CA VAL A 292 -6.00 6.62 15.07
C VAL A 292 -6.09 6.62 16.60
N GLN A 293 -5.05 6.17 17.31
CA GLN A 293 -4.95 6.27 18.77
C GLN A 293 -4.97 7.72 19.27
N LYS A 294 -4.14 8.60 18.67
CA LYS A 294 -4.07 10.03 19.05
C LYS A 294 -5.40 10.75 18.84
N ALA A 295 -6.12 10.40 17.78
CA ALA A 295 -7.45 10.94 17.50
C ALA A 295 -8.56 10.29 18.35
N ASN A 296 -8.23 9.22 19.10
CA ASN A 296 -9.18 8.33 19.76
C ASN A 296 -10.33 7.90 18.83
N GLY A 297 -9.97 7.42 17.65
CA GLY A 297 -10.89 7.01 16.60
C GLY A 297 -10.47 7.51 15.24
N VAL A 298 -11.40 7.55 14.28
CA VAL A 298 -11.14 8.01 12.92
C VAL A 298 -10.82 9.51 12.88
N PRO A 299 -9.62 9.93 12.41
CA PRO A 299 -9.30 11.34 12.22
C PRO A 299 -10.24 12.01 11.20
N SER A 300 -10.64 13.26 11.46
CA SER A 300 -11.60 14.02 10.61
C SER A 300 -11.19 14.08 9.13
N ARG A 301 -9.90 14.24 8.84
CA ARG A 301 -9.35 14.24 7.47
C ARG A 301 -9.60 12.95 6.69
N LEU A 302 -9.83 11.82 7.37
CA LEU A 302 -10.09 10.53 6.75
C LEU A 302 -11.59 10.22 6.59
N LEU A 303 -12.49 11.05 7.11
CA LEU A 303 -13.94 10.82 7.01
C LEU A 303 -14.43 10.61 5.56
N PRO A 304 -13.93 11.30 4.52
CA PRO A 304 -14.33 11.00 3.14
C PRO A 304 -13.94 9.60 2.68
N TYR A 305 -12.74 9.13 3.03
CA TYR A 305 -12.27 7.78 2.73
C TYR A 305 -13.07 6.73 3.51
N ILE A 306 -13.25 6.94 4.81
CA ILE A 306 -13.97 6.02 5.68
C ILE A 306 -15.45 5.91 5.32
N ARG A 307 -16.08 6.97 4.81
CA ARG A 307 -17.45 6.90 4.26
C ARG A 307 -17.54 5.96 3.06
N ARG A 308 -16.54 5.95 2.16
CA ARG A 308 -16.50 5.01 1.03
C ARG A 308 -16.30 3.57 1.51
N VAL A 309 -15.33 3.35 2.41
CA VAL A 309 -15.10 2.03 3.02
C VAL A 309 -16.37 1.52 3.68
N ARG A 310 -17.05 2.35 4.48
CA ARG A 310 -18.31 1.96 5.15
C ARG A 310 -19.42 1.60 4.16
N GLY A 311 -19.58 2.35 3.07
CA GLY A 311 -20.55 2.03 2.01
C GLY A 311 -20.30 0.64 1.42
N HIS A 312 -19.06 0.39 0.97
CA HIS A 312 -18.67 -0.91 0.44
C HIS A 312 -18.78 -2.04 1.48
N LEU A 313 -18.45 -1.76 2.73
CA LEU A 313 -18.56 -2.73 3.82
C LEU A 313 -19.99 -3.25 3.98
N LEU A 314 -20.97 -2.35 3.93
CA LEU A 314 -22.40 -2.70 3.98
C LEU A 314 -22.86 -3.46 2.73
N ASP A 315 -22.36 -3.08 1.55
CA ASP A 315 -22.71 -3.75 0.29
C ASP A 315 -22.14 -5.19 0.22
N TYR A 316 -20.94 -5.38 0.76
CA TYR A 316 -20.18 -6.63 0.65
C TYR A 316 -20.45 -7.60 1.80
N ALA A 317 -21.01 -7.11 2.90
CA ALA A 317 -21.46 -7.94 4.00
C ALA A 317 -22.47 -9.00 3.51
N PRO A 318 -22.38 -10.26 3.97
CA PRO A 318 -23.35 -11.28 3.62
C PRO A 318 -24.76 -10.85 4.09
N VAL A 319 -25.78 -11.28 3.36
CA VAL A 319 -27.20 -10.96 3.58
C VAL A 319 -27.60 -11.25 5.05
N PRO A 320 -28.53 -10.48 5.67
CA PRO A 320 -28.96 -10.71 7.06
C PRO A 320 -29.23 -12.20 7.33
N GLY A 321 -28.50 -12.73 8.32
CA GLY A 321 -28.51 -14.15 8.68
C GLY A 321 -27.13 -14.83 8.70
N THR A 322 -26.05 -14.14 8.29
CA THR A 322 -24.69 -14.70 8.43
C THR A 322 -23.89 -13.94 9.48
N CYS A 323 -23.62 -14.63 10.58
CA CYS A 323 -23.15 -14.08 11.85
C CYS A 323 -21.68 -13.66 11.77
N LEU A 324 -21.36 -12.46 12.24
CA LEU A 324 -20.01 -12.18 12.74
C LEU A 324 -19.89 -12.63 14.20
N PRO A 325 -18.69 -13.09 14.63
CA PRO A 325 -18.50 -13.69 15.96
C PRO A 325 -18.39 -12.67 17.11
N TYR A 326 -18.74 -11.39 16.89
CA TYR A 326 -18.57 -10.36 17.90
C TYR A 326 -19.67 -9.31 17.87
N GLU A 327 -20.10 -8.96 19.07
CA GLU A 327 -21.02 -7.88 19.39
C GLU A 327 -20.16 -6.68 19.78
N VAL A 328 -20.33 -5.55 19.11
CA VAL A 328 -19.73 -4.28 19.55
C VAL A 328 -20.81 -3.25 19.49
N GLU A 329 -21.08 -2.61 20.63
CA GLU A 329 -21.99 -1.46 20.74
C GLU A 329 -21.62 -0.33 19.74
N GLN A 330 -20.41 -0.36 19.18
CA GLN A 330 -19.84 0.69 18.34
C GLN A 330 -19.58 0.28 16.88
N SER A 331 -19.94 -0.93 16.43
CA SER A 331 -19.71 -1.33 15.03
C SER A 331 -20.80 -0.83 14.08
N SER A 332 -20.37 -0.39 12.91
CA SER A 332 -21.21 -0.02 11.77
C SER A 332 -21.55 -1.18 10.84
N TYR A 333 -21.01 -2.37 11.12
CA TYR A 333 -21.41 -3.62 10.46
C TYR A 333 -22.77 -4.09 11.01
N PRO A 334 -23.63 -4.76 10.23
CA PRO A 334 -24.87 -5.32 10.75
C PRO A 334 -24.61 -6.21 11.98
N ALA A 335 -25.50 -6.10 12.96
CA ALA A 335 -25.41 -6.74 14.27
C ALA A 335 -25.05 -8.23 14.20
N PRO A 336 -24.40 -8.79 15.24
CA PRO A 336 -24.32 -10.25 15.37
C PRO A 336 -25.73 -10.85 15.30
N CYS A 337 -25.80 -12.10 14.90
CA CYS A 337 -27.05 -12.83 14.83
C CYS A 337 -27.84 -12.64 16.12
N GLY A 338 -28.94 -11.89 16.02
CA GLY A 338 -29.89 -11.77 17.11
C GLY A 338 -30.40 -13.16 17.46
N GLY A 339 -30.17 -13.58 18.69
CA GLY A 339 -30.98 -14.63 19.30
C GLY A 339 -32.43 -14.20 19.22
N ALA A 340 -33.18 -14.81 18.32
CA ALA A 340 -34.63 -14.79 18.41
C ALA A 340 -35.01 -15.53 19.70
N GLY A 341 -35.37 -14.77 20.74
CA GLY A 341 -36.22 -15.24 21.84
C GLY A 341 -35.51 -15.74 23.10
N ALA A 342 -35.38 -14.87 24.09
CA ALA A 342 -35.66 -15.20 25.48
C ALA A 342 -36.00 -13.90 26.24
N ARG A 343 -37.19 -13.35 25.98
CA ARG A 343 -37.93 -12.69 27.05
C ARG A 343 -38.63 -13.81 27.81
N SER A 344 -38.25 -13.99 29.06
CA SER A 344 -38.99 -14.72 30.10
C SER A 344 -39.02 -13.83 31.32
#